data_AF-A0A1F5GZT1-F1
#
_entry.id   AF-A0A1F5GZT1-F1
#
_cell.length_a   1.000
_cell.length_b   1.000
_cell.length_c   1.000
_cell.angle_alpha   90.00
_cell.angle_beta   90.00
_cell.angle_gamma   90.00
#
_symmetry.space_group_name_H-M   'P 1'
#
loop_
_entity.id
_entity.type
_entity.pdbx_description
1 polymer ?
#
loop_
_entity_poly.entity_id
_entity_poly.type
_entity_poly.pdbx_seq_one_letter_code
_entity_poly.pdbx_strand_id
1 'polypeptide(L)'
;MGKLNPHTSAKKLIHKLFRFKIPIKFNKKYSAFVLLFLFGILIFLIFNAKDSRDITITVGAGENKFKLNFDIPQEKQPKLDHLLDKLALPLSIKNGFEFELDATSSAALAFSLPVQSILDIEDNTIKFEGTFNPTSGKVLPKAVFRVPASTNFAIYAQNLQDFINQKLILPEEIANWLNKNLYANEGQIMVIFGKNAQFALITHANEVNFEDLKNIQISSTKEPIYKKDLIEEFQEVHLLKIPQNNGQKETTFALFQTGNWLFFTSSIEAATDLIKINKSQLPSLEFNPGNGQEITMAFLYQNSGEYPINEQFGKFLFGERVELVKFAEKISFGEFALKKDQFSGLINLK
;
A
#
# COMPACT_ATOMS: atom_id res chain seq x y z
N MET A 1 34.02 8.21 -59.65
CA MET A 1 32.67 8.58 -59.15
C MET A 1 32.08 7.34 -58.47
N GLY A 2 31.81 7.22 -57.17
CA GLY A 2 31.96 8.07 -55.99
C GLY A 2 31.56 7.26 -54.73
N LYS A 3 32.13 7.67 -53.58
CA LYS A 3 31.72 7.47 -52.17
C LYS A 3 31.87 6.10 -51.44
N LEU A 4 32.88 6.08 -50.55
CA LEU A 4 32.90 5.72 -49.11
C LEU A 4 31.70 4.96 -48.50
N ASN A 5 31.93 3.87 -47.73
CA ASN A 5 32.22 3.86 -46.27
C ASN A 5 32.28 2.41 -45.68
N PRO A 6 32.72 2.20 -44.42
CA PRO A 6 33.36 0.98 -43.91
C PRO A 6 32.47 0.18 -42.93
N HIS A 7 33.09 -0.77 -42.22
CA HIS A 7 32.55 -1.65 -41.16
C HIS A 7 31.76 -2.88 -41.61
N THR A 8 32.39 -4.07 -41.49
CA THR A 8 31.85 -5.15 -40.64
C THR A 8 32.91 -6.22 -40.37
N SER A 9 33.93 -5.86 -39.59
CA SER A 9 34.71 -6.85 -38.83
C SER A 9 33.95 -7.20 -37.55
N ALA A 10 33.05 -8.18 -37.63
CA ALA A 10 32.48 -8.85 -36.46
C ALA A 10 31.84 -10.23 -36.76
N LYS A 11 32.11 -10.85 -37.92
CA LYS A 11 31.67 -12.23 -38.24
C LYS A 11 32.82 -13.24 -38.24
N LYS A 12 33.89 -12.93 -37.49
CA LYS A 12 35.06 -13.81 -37.31
C LYS A 12 35.06 -14.59 -35.99
N LEU A 13 33.92 -14.68 -35.29
CA LEU A 13 33.85 -15.33 -33.98
C LEU A 13 32.69 -16.30 -33.75
N ILE A 14 32.12 -16.86 -34.82
CA ILE A 14 31.25 -18.06 -34.72
C ILE A 14 31.73 -19.08 -35.75
N HIS A 15 33.04 -19.35 -35.72
CA HIS A 15 33.68 -20.44 -36.47
C HIS A 15 34.45 -21.33 -35.50
N LYS A 16 33.73 -21.83 -34.48
CA LYS A 16 34.08 -22.99 -33.68
C LYS A 16 32.92 -23.23 -32.72
N LEU A 17 32.10 -24.23 -33.02
CA LEU A 17 31.58 -25.23 -32.07
C LEU A 17 30.59 -26.14 -32.82
N PHE A 18 30.94 -27.42 -32.84
CA PHE A 18 30.13 -28.60 -33.19
C PHE A 18 29.60 -28.77 -34.63
N ARG A 19 30.51 -29.15 -35.55
CA ARG A 19 30.16 -30.09 -36.62
C ARG A 19 30.21 -31.52 -36.07
N PHE A 20 29.10 -32.01 -35.52
CA PHE A 20 28.86 -33.45 -35.42
C PHE A 20 28.14 -33.91 -36.68
N LYS A 21 28.88 -34.51 -37.63
CA LYS A 21 28.26 -35.30 -38.69
C LYS A 21 28.17 -36.74 -38.19
N ILE A 22 26.99 -37.14 -37.71
CA ILE A 22 26.69 -38.54 -37.41
C ILE A 22 26.21 -39.18 -38.72
N PRO A 23 26.87 -40.22 -39.27
CA PRO A 23 26.37 -40.93 -40.42
C PRO A 23 25.32 -41.96 -39.95
N ILE A 24 24.05 -41.55 -39.86
CA ILE A 24 22.98 -42.49 -39.54
C ILE A 24 22.44 -43.08 -40.85
N LYS A 25 22.78 -44.34 -41.13
CA LYS A 25 22.08 -45.14 -42.15
C LYS A 25 20.67 -45.46 -41.62
N PHE A 26 19.70 -44.62 -41.93
CA PHE A 26 18.31 -44.87 -41.55
C PHE A 26 17.73 -46.02 -42.38
N ASN A 27 17.43 -47.14 -41.72
CA ASN A 27 16.56 -48.17 -42.29
C ASN A 27 15.15 -47.56 -42.40
N LYS A 28 14.54 -47.59 -43.60
CA LYS A 28 13.30 -46.84 -43.93
C LYS A 28 12.17 -47.05 -42.90
N LYS A 29 12.08 -48.24 -42.29
CA LYS A 29 11.08 -48.57 -41.25
C LYS A 29 11.23 -47.78 -39.94
N TYR A 30 12.45 -47.42 -39.53
CA TYR A 30 12.67 -46.66 -38.29
C TYR A 30 12.65 -45.15 -38.52
N SER A 31 12.81 -44.69 -39.77
CA SER A 31 12.77 -43.26 -40.09
C SER A 31 11.39 -42.63 -39.79
N ALA A 32 10.31 -43.35 -40.11
CA ALA A 32 8.95 -42.90 -39.81
C ALA A 32 8.67 -42.85 -38.30
N PHE A 33 9.20 -43.81 -37.53
CA PHE A 33 9.02 -43.85 -36.08
C PHE A 33 9.80 -42.72 -35.38
N VAL A 34 11.02 -42.45 -35.83
CA VAL A 34 11.82 -41.31 -35.34
C VAL A 34 11.16 -39.98 -35.70
N LEU A 35 10.55 -39.86 -36.89
CA LEU A 35 9.78 -38.67 -37.27
C LEU A 35 8.53 -38.48 -36.40
N LEU A 36 7.77 -39.54 -36.14
CA LEU A 36 6.60 -39.52 -35.26
C LEU A 36 6.98 -39.16 -33.82
N PHE A 37 8.09 -39.70 -33.33
CA PHE A 37 8.61 -39.39 -31.99
C PHE A 37 9.08 -37.93 -31.89
N LEU A 38 9.82 -37.43 -32.89
CA LEU A 38 10.22 -36.02 -32.96
C LEU A 38 9.03 -35.08 -33.10
N PHE A 39 8.01 -35.46 -33.87
CA PHE A 39 6.78 -34.70 -34.01
C PHE A 39 5.97 -34.71 -32.71
N GLY A 40 5.94 -35.83 -31.99
CA GLY A 40 5.35 -35.94 -30.65
C GLY A 40 6.08 -35.07 -29.63
N ILE A 41 7.42 -35.04 -29.66
CA ILE A 41 8.22 -34.12 -28.83
C ILE A 41 7.95 -32.66 -29.22
N LEU A 42 7.82 -32.35 -30.51
CA LEU A 42 7.55 -30.99 -30.97
C LEU A 42 6.14 -30.54 -30.55
N ILE A 43 5.12 -31.39 -30.69
CA ILE A 43 3.76 -31.14 -30.19
C ILE A 43 3.80 -31.00 -28.66
N PHE A 44 4.51 -31.88 -27.94
CA PHE A 44 4.68 -31.78 -26.50
C PHE A 44 5.40 -30.48 -26.09
N LEU A 45 6.38 -30.01 -26.86
CA LEU A 45 7.07 -28.73 -26.64
C LEU A 45 6.24 -27.52 -27.04
N ILE A 46 5.30 -27.63 -27.98
CA ILE A 46 4.36 -26.56 -28.35
C ILE A 46 3.20 -26.48 -27.36
N PHE A 47 2.70 -27.61 -26.85
CA PHE A 47 1.69 -27.67 -25.78
C PHE A 47 2.27 -27.41 -24.37
N ASN A 48 3.55 -27.73 -24.12
CA ASN A 48 4.29 -27.32 -22.91
C ASN A 48 5.19 -26.10 -23.14
N ALA A 49 5.11 -25.43 -24.28
CA ALA A 49 5.53 -24.04 -24.37
C ALA A 49 4.52 -23.29 -23.54
N LYS A 50 4.74 -23.34 -22.21
CA LYS A 50 3.99 -22.67 -21.19
C LYS A 50 3.55 -21.34 -21.75
N ASP A 51 2.25 -21.23 -21.96
CA ASP A 51 1.62 -19.93 -21.86
C ASP A 51 1.65 -19.58 -20.36
N SER A 52 2.86 -19.37 -19.82
CA SER A 52 3.09 -18.76 -18.52
C SER A 52 2.80 -17.27 -18.65
N ARG A 53 1.68 -16.93 -19.30
CA ARG A 53 1.11 -15.61 -19.14
C ARG A 53 0.79 -15.50 -17.67
N ASP A 54 1.18 -14.40 -17.07
CA ASP A 54 0.80 -14.12 -15.70
C ASP A 54 -0.70 -13.77 -15.64
N ILE A 55 -1.30 -13.86 -14.46
CA ILE A 55 -2.67 -13.42 -14.29
C ILE A 55 -2.66 -11.91 -14.49
N THR A 56 -3.39 -11.42 -15.50
CA THR A 56 -3.45 -9.98 -15.78
C THR A 56 -4.79 -9.42 -15.31
N ILE A 57 -4.75 -8.38 -14.51
CA ILE A 57 -5.93 -7.58 -14.15
C ILE A 57 -5.93 -6.30 -14.97
N THR A 58 -7.06 -6.00 -15.58
CA THR A 58 -7.28 -4.71 -16.25
C THR A 58 -8.51 -4.03 -15.68
N VAL A 59 -8.36 -2.78 -15.26
CA VAL A 59 -9.48 -1.89 -14.94
C VAL A 59 -9.74 -1.00 -16.15
N GLY A 60 -10.99 -0.97 -16.60
CA GLY A 60 -11.47 -0.07 -17.64
C GLY A 60 -12.75 0.65 -17.21
N ALA A 61 -13.18 1.63 -18.01
CA ALA A 61 -14.45 2.32 -17.84
C ALA A 61 -15.43 1.87 -18.93
N GLY A 62 -16.69 1.70 -18.55
CA GLY A 62 -17.82 1.48 -19.45
C GLY A 62 -19.01 2.29 -18.97
N GLU A 63 -19.49 3.22 -19.80
CA GLU A 63 -20.55 4.18 -19.48
C GLU A 63 -20.27 4.94 -18.16
N ASN A 64 -20.94 4.54 -17.07
CA ASN A 64 -20.85 5.15 -15.73
C ASN A 64 -20.23 4.23 -14.67
N LYS A 65 -19.66 3.09 -15.08
CA LYS A 65 -19.11 2.07 -14.18
C LYS A 65 -17.67 1.76 -14.51
N PHE A 66 -16.95 1.31 -13.49
CA PHE A 66 -15.64 0.68 -13.66
C PHE A 66 -15.81 -0.82 -13.72
N LYS A 67 -15.07 -1.44 -14.64
CA LYS A 67 -15.06 -2.89 -14.79
C LYS A 67 -13.65 -3.40 -14.55
N LEU A 68 -13.52 -4.32 -13.60
CA LEU A 68 -12.30 -5.07 -13.37
C LEU A 68 -12.41 -6.40 -14.10
N ASN A 69 -11.48 -6.66 -15.03
CA ASN A 69 -11.42 -7.90 -15.81
C ASN A 69 -10.15 -8.68 -15.44
N PHE A 70 -10.26 -10.00 -15.47
CA PHE A 70 -9.13 -10.91 -15.25
C PHE A 70 -8.87 -11.71 -16.51
N ASP A 71 -7.62 -11.72 -16.98
CA ASP A 71 -7.11 -12.72 -17.92
C ASP A 71 -6.35 -13.77 -17.12
N ILE A 72 -6.94 -14.97 -17.00
CA ILE A 72 -6.45 -16.05 -16.12
C ILE A 72 -6.08 -17.25 -17.00
N PRO A 73 -4.79 -17.56 -17.14
CA PRO A 73 -4.36 -18.78 -17.82
C PRO A 73 -4.93 -20.02 -17.13
N GLN A 74 -5.29 -21.05 -17.91
CA GLN A 74 -5.87 -22.30 -17.39
C GLN A 74 -4.97 -22.94 -16.31
N GLU A 75 -3.65 -22.88 -16.49
CA GLU A 75 -2.66 -23.42 -15.55
C GLU A 75 -2.70 -22.74 -14.16
N LYS A 76 -3.16 -21.49 -14.09
CA LYS A 76 -3.19 -20.68 -12.86
C LYS A 76 -4.56 -20.69 -12.17
N GLN A 77 -5.62 -21.20 -12.81
CA GLN A 77 -6.96 -21.24 -12.22
C GLN A 77 -7.03 -21.97 -10.87
N PRO A 78 -6.43 -23.17 -10.68
CA PRO A 78 -6.52 -23.86 -9.39
C PRO A 78 -5.91 -23.07 -8.24
N LYS A 79 -4.82 -22.32 -8.49
CA LYS A 79 -4.18 -21.47 -7.48
C LYS A 79 -5.06 -20.28 -7.11
N LEU A 80 -5.69 -19.65 -8.10
CA LEU A 80 -6.62 -18.55 -7.86
C LEU A 80 -7.87 -19.03 -7.12
N ASP A 81 -8.41 -20.21 -7.46
CA ASP A 81 -9.58 -20.78 -6.78
C ASP A 81 -9.30 -21.02 -5.31
N HIS A 82 -8.16 -21.66 -5.01
CA HIS A 82 -7.71 -21.88 -3.65
C HIS A 82 -7.49 -20.55 -2.88
N LEU A 83 -6.98 -19.52 -3.55
CA LEU A 83 -6.81 -18.19 -2.96
C LEU A 83 -8.16 -17.55 -2.60
N LEU A 84 -9.11 -17.57 -3.54
CA LEU A 84 -10.44 -16.99 -3.33
C LEU A 84 -11.17 -17.73 -2.20
N ASP A 85 -11.07 -19.06 -2.15
CA ASP A 85 -11.63 -19.87 -1.07
C ASP A 85 -11.05 -19.51 0.30
N LYS A 86 -9.72 -19.35 0.40
CA LYS A 86 -9.05 -18.88 1.62
C LYS A 86 -9.56 -17.52 2.06
N LEU A 87 -9.70 -16.59 1.12
CA LEU A 87 -10.23 -15.25 1.38
C LEU A 87 -11.76 -15.26 1.63
N ALA A 88 -12.44 -16.39 1.41
CA ALA A 88 -13.91 -16.51 1.41
C ALA A 88 -14.56 -15.52 0.43
N LEU A 89 -13.93 -15.34 -0.73
CA LEU A 89 -14.42 -14.52 -1.82
C LEU A 89 -15.19 -15.39 -2.82
N PRO A 90 -16.28 -14.89 -3.43
CA PRO A 90 -17.04 -15.65 -4.40
C PRO A 90 -16.23 -15.90 -5.68
N LEU A 91 -16.26 -17.15 -6.17
CA LEU A 91 -15.59 -17.55 -7.42
C LEU A 91 -16.08 -16.79 -8.66
N SER A 92 -17.24 -16.15 -8.59
CA SER A 92 -17.78 -15.30 -9.67
C SER A 92 -16.88 -14.10 -9.99
N ILE A 93 -16.01 -13.66 -9.06
CA ILE A 93 -15.05 -12.56 -9.28
C ILE A 93 -14.14 -12.86 -10.48
N LYS A 94 -13.86 -14.14 -10.78
CA LYS A 94 -13.05 -14.55 -11.94
C LYS A 94 -13.61 -14.06 -13.28
N ASN A 95 -14.91 -13.83 -13.36
CA ASN A 95 -15.57 -13.30 -14.57
C ASN A 95 -15.47 -11.77 -14.69
N GLY A 96 -14.76 -11.14 -13.75
CA GLY A 96 -14.75 -9.71 -13.54
C GLY A 96 -15.90 -9.24 -12.64
N PHE A 97 -15.78 -8.02 -12.15
CA PHE A 97 -16.84 -7.35 -11.40
C PHE A 97 -16.93 -5.88 -11.78
N GLU A 98 -18.13 -5.34 -11.65
CA GLU A 98 -18.42 -3.92 -11.87
C GLU A 98 -18.59 -3.22 -10.53
N PHE A 99 -18.15 -1.97 -10.47
CA PHE A 99 -18.31 -1.12 -9.30
C PHE A 99 -18.47 0.35 -9.68
N GLU A 100 -19.06 1.10 -8.76
CA GLU A 100 -19.25 2.54 -8.85
C GLU A 100 -18.52 3.22 -7.69
N LEU A 101 -17.99 4.41 -7.95
CA LEU A 101 -17.37 5.27 -6.94
C LEU A 101 -18.18 6.57 -6.86
N ASP A 102 -17.97 7.38 -5.82
CA ASP A 102 -18.49 8.74 -5.81
C ASP A 102 -17.95 9.55 -7.01
N ALA A 103 -18.58 10.67 -7.34
CA ALA A 103 -18.24 11.43 -8.55
C ALA A 103 -16.76 11.87 -8.59
N THR A 104 -16.19 12.26 -7.46
CA THR A 104 -14.80 12.72 -7.37
C THR A 104 -13.82 11.57 -7.55
N SER A 105 -14.04 10.46 -6.83
CA SER A 105 -13.23 9.25 -6.96
C SER A 105 -13.36 8.61 -8.34
N SER A 106 -14.55 8.65 -8.94
CA SER A 106 -14.79 8.20 -10.32
C SER A 106 -13.97 9.01 -11.31
N ALA A 107 -14.01 10.33 -11.24
CA ALA A 107 -13.21 11.18 -12.12
C ALA A 107 -11.71 10.88 -11.97
N ALA A 108 -11.21 10.77 -10.74
CA ALA A 108 -9.81 10.45 -10.46
C ALA A 108 -9.38 9.09 -11.04
N LEU A 109 -10.19 8.04 -10.86
CA LEU A 109 -9.91 6.73 -11.42
C LEU A 109 -9.97 6.75 -12.95
N ALA A 110 -10.97 7.41 -13.54
CA ALA A 110 -11.14 7.51 -15.00
C ALA A 110 -9.92 8.12 -15.69
N PHE A 111 -9.33 9.18 -15.12
CA PHE A 111 -8.09 9.76 -15.65
C PHE A 111 -6.87 8.83 -15.48
N SER A 112 -6.94 7.87 -14.55
CA SER A 112 -5.87 6.92 -14.29
C SER A 112 -5.93 5.67 -15.19
N LEU A 113 -7.00 5.52 -15.98
CA LEU A 113 -7.21 4.37 -16.87
C LEU A 113 -6.35 4.44 -18.15
N PRO A 114 -5.96 3.29 -18.73
CA PRO A 114 -6.19 1.95 -18.20
C PRO A 114 -5.26 1.66 -17.02
N VAL A 115 -5.77 0.96 -16.00
CA VAL A 115 -4.92 0.36 -14.96
C VAL A 115 -4.69 -1.09 -15.34
N GLN A 116 -3.43 -1.49 -15.44
CA GLN A 116 -3.03 -2.85 -15.76
C GLN A 116 -2.13 -3.38 -14.64
N SER A 117 -2.42 -4.60 -14.18
CA SER A 117 -1.63 -5.27 -13.15
C SER A 117 -1.31 -6.71 -13.56
N ILE A 118 -0.11 -7.14 -13.25
CA ILE A 118 0.35 -8.52 -13.30
C ILE A 118 0.29 -9.08 -11.88
N LEU A 119 -0.33 -10.25 -11.71
CA LEU A 119 -0.46 -10.93 -10.43
C LEU A 119 0.32 -12.24 -10.46
N ASP A 120 1.19 -12.40 -9.46
CA ASP A 120 1.82 -13.67 -9.14
C ASP A 120 1.23 -14.22 -7.83
N ILE A 121 0.66 -15.42 -7.93
CA ILE A 121 -0.04 -16.08 -6.83
C ILE A 121 0.70 -17.36 -6.48
N GLU A 122 1.16 -17.39 -5.23
CA GLU A 122 1.64 -18.58 -4.53
C GLU A 122 0.67 -18.90 -3.37
N ASP A 123 0.87 -20.03 -2.70
CA ASP A 123 -0.14 -20.64 -1.81
C ASP A 123 -0.68 -19.71 -0.71
N ASN A 124 0.13 -18.76 -0.24
CA ASN A 124 -0.19 -17.76 0.78
C ASN A 124 0.25 -16.35 0.39
N THR A 125 0.73 -16.14 -0.84
CA THR A 125 1.39 -14.90 -1.22
C THR A 125 0.81 -14.40 -2.52
N ILE A 126 0.38 -13.14 -2.52
CA ILE A 126 -0.04 -12.42 -3.72
C ILE A 126 0.96 -11.29 -3.93
N LYS A 127 1.72 -11.36 -5.01
CA LYS A 127 2.52 -10.23 -5.48
C LYS A 127 1.82 -9.61 -6.67
N PHE A 128 1.83 -8.29 -6.73
CA PHE A 128 1.28 -7.59 -7.87
C PHE A 128 2.13 -6.39 -8.21
N GLU A 129 2.25 -6.14 -9.50
CA GLU A 129 2.86 -4.93 -10.03
C GLU A 129 2.06 -4.47 -11.24
N GLY A 130 2.14 -3.20 -11.55
CA GLY A 130 1.31 -2.65 -12.60
C GLY A 130 1.64 -1.23 -12.97
N THR A 131 0.92 -0.78 -13.98
CA THR A 131 1.02 0.55 -14.54
C THR A 131 -0.35 1.18 -14.66
N PHE A 132 -0.38 2.50 -14.65
CA PHE A 132 -1.57 3.30 -14.82
C PHE A 132 -1.19 4.60 -15.54
N ASN A 133 -2.17 5.31 -16.09
CA ASN A 133 -1.91 6.64 -16.59
C ASN A 133 -1.73 7.59 -15.40
N PRO A 134 -0.55 8.20 -15.21
CA PRO A 134 -0.30 9.04 -14.06
C PRO A 134 -1.25 10.22 -14.10
N THR A 135 -2.17 10.25 -13.16
CA THR A 135 -2.94 11.45 -12.84
C THR A 135 -2.12 12.31 -11.89
N SER A 136 -2.53 13.55 -11.66
CA SER A 136 -1.82 14.59 -10.91
C SER A 136 -1.65 14.27 -9.41
N GLY A 137 -1.07 13.12 -9.06
CA GLY A 137 -0.58 12.80 -7.74
C GLY A 137 0.78 13.46 -7.56
N LYS A 138 0.88 14.40 -6.63
CA LYS A 138 2.17 15.03 -6.35
C LYS A 138 3.12 13.97 -5.78
N VAL A 139 4.31 13.90 -6.35
CA VAL A 139 5.37 13.06 -5.86
C VAL A 139 5.86 13.60 -4.52
N LEU A 140 5.91 12.73 -3.52
CA LEU A 140 6.30 13.05 -2.17
C LEU A 140 7.81 12.82 -1.97
N PRO A 141 8.45 13.62 -1.11
CA PRO A 141 9.86 13.44 -0.78
C PRO A 141 10.11 12.09 -0.12
N LYS A 142 11.37 11.66 -0.13
CA LYS A 142 11.80 10.44 0.54
C LYS A 142 11.62 10.61 2.05
N ALA A 143 11.04 9.59 2.67
CA ALA A 143 10.67 9.57 4.08
C ALA A 143 11.14 8.26 4.71
N VAL A 144 11.72 8.32 5.90
CA VAL A 144 12.07 7.15 6.70
C VAL A 144 11.75 7.46 8.15
N PHE A 145 10.92 6.61 8.77
CA PHE A 145 10.37 6.85 10.10
C PHE A 145 10.50 5.62 10.97
N ARG A 146 10.88 5.83 12.23
CA ARG A 146 10.78 4.78 13.25
C ARG A 146 9.40 4.84 13.86
N VAL A 147 8.68 3.74 13.77
CA VAL A 147 7.33 3.60 14.32
C VAL A 147 7.35 2.48 15.37
N PRO A 148 6.39 2.44 16.30
CA PRO A 148 6.33 1.38 17.31
C PRO A 148 6.36 -0.02 16.66
N ALA A 149 7.07 -0.97 17.25
CA ALA A 149 7.08 -2.36 16.74
C ALA A 149 5.66 -2.98 16.71
N SER A 150 4.75 -2.47 17.53
CA SER A 150 3.33 -2.85 17.58
C SER A 150 2.45 -2.20 16.50
N THR A 151 3.05 -1.62 15.46
CA THR A 151 2.31 -0.98 14.37
C THR A 151 1.57 -2.02 13.52
N ASN A 152 0.25 -1.91 13.47
CA ASN A 152 -0.60 -2.74 12.61
C ASN A 152 -0.81 -2.10 11.23
N PHE A 153 -0.73 -0.78 11.13
CA PHE A 153 -0.87 -0.07 9.86
C PHE A 153 -0.04 1.19 9.86
N ALA A 154 0.68 1.44 8.77
CA ALA A 154 1.36 2.69 8.49
C ALA A 154 1.09 3.10 7.05
N ILE A 155 0.80 4.37 6.79
CA ILE A 155 0.59 4.90 5.45
C ILE A 155 1.30 6.24 5.32
N TYR A 156 2.00 6.44 4.20
CA TYR A 156 2.55 7.72 3.77
C TYR A 156 1.80 8.15 2.52
N ALA A 157 1.11 9.28 2.59
CA ALA A 157 0.32 9.83 1.48
C ALA A 157 0.08 11.32 1.66
N GLN A 158 -0.62 11.93 0.70
CA GLN A 158 -1.17 13.28 0.86
C GLN A 158 -2.50 13.22 1.61
N ASN A 159 -2.82 14.31 2.31
CA ASN A 159 -4.14 14.58 2.90
C ASN A 159 -4.70 13.46 3.81
N LEU A 160 -3.84 12.73 4.53
CA LEU A 160 -4.28 11.78 5.55
C LEU A 160 -5.07 12.44 6.68
N GLN A 161 -4.92 13.75 6.86
CA GLN A 161 -5.75 14.54 7.75
C GLN A 161 -7.24 14.47 7.40
N ASP A 162 -7.62 14.42 6.12
CA ASP A 162 -9.04 14.34 5.74
C ASP A 162 -9.68 13.05 6.26
N PHE A 163 -8.93 11.95 6.22
CA PHE A 163 -9.35 10.69 6.82
C PHE A 163 -9.52 10.82 8.34
N ILE A 164 -8.58 11.47 9.03
CA ILE A 164 -8.69 11.73 10.47
C ILE A 164 -9.91 12.60 10.81
N ASN A 165 -10.15 13.68 10.05
CA ASN A 165 -11.29 14.58 10.24
C ASN A 165 -12.65 13.86 9.99
N GLN A 166 -12.69 12.87 9.10
CA GLN A 166 -13.88 12.05 8.87
C GLN A 166 -14.13 11.02 9.98
N LYS A 167 -13.05 10.51 10.59
CA LYS A 167 -13.12 9.49 11.65
C LYS A 167 -13.32 10.07 13.03
N LEU A 168 -12.81 11.27 13.27
CA LEU A 168 -12.91 11.97 14.54
C LEU A 168 -13.93 13.09 14.43
N ILE A 169 -14.85 13.16 15.39
CA ILE A 169 -15.75 14.31 15.51
C ILE A 169 -14.97 15.40 16.24
N LEU A 170 -14.26 16.22 15.46
CA LEU A 170 -13.48 17.35 15.98
C LEU A 170 -14.31 18.65 15.90
N PRO A 171 -14.26 19.50 16.94
CA PRO A 171 -14.74 20.87 16.88
C PRO A 171 -14.09 21.63 15.72
N GLU A 172 -14.86 22.49 15.06
CA GLU A 172 -14.44 23.18 13.84
C GLU A 172 -13.16 24.01 14.06
N GLU A 173 -13.05 24.66 15.23
CA GLU A 173 -11.89 25.48 15.60
C GLU A 173 -10.59 24.64 15.67
N ILE A 174 -10.70 23.42 16.20
CA ILE A 174 -9.59 22.47 16.29
C ILE A 174 -9.24 21.92 14.91
N ALA A 175 -10.24 21.51 14.13
CA ALA A 175 -10.05 21.03 12.76
C ALA A 175 -9.36 22.09 11.88
N ASN A 176 -9.79 23.35 12.01
CA ASN A 176 -9.19 24.49 11.31
C ASN A 176 -7.75 24.75 11.73
N TRP A 177 -7.44 24.63 13.03
CA TRP A 177 -6.06 24.74 13.49
C TRP A 177 -5.18 23.61 12.93
N LEU A 178 -5.67 22.37 12.95
CA LEU A 178 -4.96 21.22 12.36
C LEU A 178 -4.72 21.44 10.86
N ASN A 179 -5.72 21.92 10.10
CA ASN A 179 -5.58 22.21 8.66
C ASN A 179 -4.49 23.25 8.37
N LYS A 180 -4.28 24.22 9.27
CA LYS A 180 -3.25 25.26 9.12
C LYS A 180 -1.84 24.77 9.45
N ASN A 181 -1.72 23.78 10.34
CA ASN A 181 -0.42 23.36 10.89
C ASN A 181 0.03 21.97 10.38
N LEU A 182 -0.88 21.16 9.82
CA LEU A 182 -0.54 19.85 9.28
C LEU A 182 -0.32 19.92 7.76
N TYR A 183 0.90 20.27 7.37
CA TYR A 183 1.26 20.55 5.98
C TYR A 183 1.23 19.29 5.08
N ALA A 184 0.16 19.13 4.30
CA ALA A 184 0.03 18.00 3.36
C ALA A 184 1.06 18.03 2.21
N ASN A 185 1.69 19.18 1.96
CA ASN A 185 2.59 19.39 0.82
C ASN A 185 3.86 18.53 0.85
N GLU A 186 4.34 18.16 2.03
CA GLU A 186 5.52 17.29 2.19
C GLU A 186 5.15 15.83 2.48
N GLY A 187 3.85 15.51 2.35
CA GLY A 187 3.29 14.23 2.73
C GLY A 187 3.03 14.15 4.22
N GLN A 188 2.12 13.24 4.57
CA GLN A 188 1.73 12.95 5.94
C GLN A 188 1.88 11.45 6.17
N ILE A 189 2.24 11.07 7.40
CA ILE A 189 2.28 9.68 7.82
C ILE A 189 1.21 9.45 8.86
N MET A 190 0.38 8.45 8.65
CA MET A 190 -0.52 7.94 9.68
C MET A 190 -0.05 6.56 10.10
N VAL A 191 0.08 6.35 11.40
CA VAL A 191 0.36 5.04 12.01
C VAL A 191 -0.76 4.66 12.95
N ILE A 192 -1.11 3.37 12.98
CA ILE A 192 -2.03 2.76 13.94
C ILE A 192 -1.30 1.61 14.63
N PHE A 193 -1.23 1.65 15.95
CA PHE A 193 -0.38 0.77 16.74
C PHE A 193 -0.98 0.45 18.11
N GLY A 194 -0.39 -0.58 18.74
CA GLY A 194 -0.73 -0.97 20.10
C GLY A 194 -2.09 -1.67 20.24
N LYS A 195 -2.34 -2.20 21.43
CA LYS A 195 -3.52 -3.04 21.72
C LYS A 195 -4.85 -2.28 21.67
N ASN A 196 -4.81 -0.95 21.76
CA ASN A 196 -6.00 -0.10 21.75
C ASN A 196 -6.16 0.69 20.44
N ALA A 197 -5.48 0.25 19.36
CA ALA A 197 -5.49 0.94 18.06
C ALA A 197 -5.23 2.45 18.19
N GLN A 198 -4.22 2.81 18.97
CA GLN A 198 -3.75 4.18 19.07
C GLN A 198 -3.27 4.63 17.70
N PHE A 199 -3.44 5.91 17.38
CA PHE A 199 -2.96 6.46 16.12
C PHE A 199 -2.07 7.68 16.33
N ALA A 200 -1.23 7.93 15.34
CA ALA A 200 -0.57 9.22 15.19
C ALA A 200 -0.58 9.66 13.72
N LEU A 201 -0.83 10.95 13.53
CA LEU A 201 -0.63 11.66 12.27
C LEU A 201 0.63 12.52 12.41
N ILE A 202 1.56 12.34 11.50
CA ILE A 202 2.91 12.92 11.54
C ILE A 202 3.13 13.70 10.24
N THR A 203 3.67 14.90 10.36
CA THR A 203 3.92 15.77 9.19
C THR A 203 5.09 16.70 9.44
N HIS A 204 5.74 17.12 8.36
CA HIS A 204 6.81 18.09 8.46
C HIS A 204 6.22 19.46 8.79
N ALA A 205 6.77 20.11 9.80
CA ALA A 205 6.38 21.44 10.24
C ALA A 205 7.60 22.17 10.81
N ASN A 206 8.03 23.23 10.12
CA ASN A 206 9.16 24.06 10.58
C ASN A 206 8.73 24.97 11.74
N GLU A 207 7.55 25.59 11.63
CA GLU A 207 6.97 26.45 12.65
C GLU A 207 5.51 26.03 12.90
N VAL A 208 5.19 25.75 14.16
CA VAL A 208 3.85 25.35 14.62
C VAL A 208 3.34 26.42 15.58
N ASN A 209 2.17 26.99 15.31
CA ASN A 209 1.61 28.04 16.15
C ASN A 209 0.82 27.46 17.33
N PHE A 210 1.54 27.02 18.37
CA PHE A 210 0.94 26.51 19.61
C PHE A 210 0.27 27.60 20.47
N GLU A 211 0.61 28.87 20.28
CA GLU A 211 -0.09 29.96 20.98
C GLU A 211 -1.52 30.12 20.47
N ASP A 212 -1.74 30.02 19.16
CA ASP A 212 -3.11 29.97 18.61
C ASP A 212 -3.88 28.77 19.17
N LEU A 213 -3.23 27.60 19.30
CA LEU A 213 -3.86 26.39 19.83
C LEU A 213 -4.35 26.58 21.27
N LYS A 214 -3.52 27.19 22.11
CA LYS A 214 -3.82 27.50 23.52
C LYS A 214 -5.02 28.43 23.68
N ASN A 215 -5.26 29.30 22.70
CA ASN A 215 -6.31 30.32 22.74
C ASN A 215 -7.62 29.87 22.09
N ILE A 216 -7.71 28.63 21.59
CA ILE A 216 -8.97 28.08 21.05
C ILE A 216 -9.99 27.91 22.19
N GLN A 217 -11.17 28.50 22.00
CA GLN A 217 -12.31 28.34 22.88
C GLN A 217 -13.42 27.59 22.14
N ILE A 218 -13.94 26.53 22.74
CA ILE A 218 -15.08 25.80 22.20
C ILE A 218 -16.32 26.23 22.99
N SER A 219 -17.34 26.74 22.28
CA SER A 219 -18.52 27.34 22.92
C SER A 219 -19.32 26.37 23.81
N SER A 220 -19.17 25.06 23.61
CA SER A 220 -19.87 24.02 24.37
C SER A 220 -19.20 23.60 25.68
N THR A 221 -17.98 24.07 25.97
CA THR A 221 -17.20 23.65 27.15
C THR A 221 -16.90 24.83 28.07
N LYS A 222 -17.16 24.68 29.37
CA LYS A 222 -16.82 25.68 30.40
C LYS A 222 -15.37 25.57 30.89
N GLU A 223 -14.77 24.40 30.75
CA GLU A 223 -13.39 24.15 31.17
C GLU A 223 -12.40 24.38 30.02
N PRO A 224 -11.14 24.75 30.32
CA PRO A 224 -10.09 24.83 29.32
C PRO A 224 -9.86 23.48 28.66
N ILE A 225 -9.99 23.43 27.34
CA ILE A 225 -9.73 22.24 26.53
C ILE A 225 -8.23 21.98 26.36
N TYR A 226 -7.41 23.00 26.60
CA TYR A 226 -5.96 22.96 26.39
C TYR A 226 -5.21 22.85 27.71
N LYS A 227 -4.22 21.95 27.75
CA LYS A 227 -3.23 21.86 28.82
C LYS A 227 -1.84 21.63 28.22
N LYS A 228 -0.84 22.35 28.72
CA LYS A 228 0.58 22.05 28.45
C LYS A 228 1.12 21.11 29.52
N ASP A 229 1.89 20.11 29.11
CA ASP A 229 2.53 19.13 29.98
C ASP A 229 3.96 18.80 29.53
N LEU A 230 4.68 18.05 30.36
CA LEU A 230 6.02 17.55 30.06
C LEU A 230 6.03 16.01 30.14
N ILE A 231 6.54 15.36 29.09
CA ILE A 231 6.80 13.93 29.08
C ILE A 231 8.30 13.68 29.19
N GLU A 232 8.69 12.74 30.05
CA GLU A 232 10.09 12.41 30.33
C GLU A 232 10.90 13.64 30.77
N GLU A 233 10.28 14.59 31.49
CA GLU A 233 10.90 15.81 32.03
C GLU A 233 11.39 16.88 31.03
N PHE A 234 11.37 16.62 29.73
CA PHE A 234 11.89 17.58 28.74
C PHE A 234 11.09 17.73 27.45
N GLN A 235 10.26 16.76 27.07
CA GLN A 235 9.45 16.91 25.86
C GLN A 235 8.17 17.65 26.20
N GLU A 236 8.03 18.86 25.66
CA GLU A 236 6.78 19.60 25.72
C GLU A 236 5.69 18.89 24.90
N VAL A 237 4.53 18.73 25.54
CA VAL A 237 3.35 18.12 24.95
C VAL A 237 2.13 19.01 25.22
N HIS A 238 1.36 19.24 24.17
CA HIS A 238 0.15 20.04 24.16
C HIS A 238 -1.06 19.11 24.11
N LEU A 239 -1.85 19.12 25.18
CA LEU A 239 -2.99 18.24 25.38
C LEU A 239 -4.28 18.95 25.04
N LEU A 240 -5.13 18.29 24.23
CA LEU A 240 -6.44 18.77 23.83
C LEU A 240 -7.52 17.81 24.31
N LYS A 241 -8.27 18.23 25.33
CA LYS A 241 -9.45 17.53 25.84
C LYS A 241 -10.65 17.91 24.98
N ILE A 242 -11.09 16.96 24.15
CA ILE A 242 -12.19 17.16 23.23
C ILE A 242 -13.41 16.35 23.68
N PRO A 243 -14.56 17.00 23.92
CA PRO A 243 -15.79 16.27 24.24
C PRO A 243 -16.25 15.47 23.01
N GLN A 244 -16.56 14.20 23.22
CA GLN A 244 -17.19 13.32 22.25
C GLN A 244 -18.71 13.33 22.48
N ASN A 245 -19.48 13.08 21.42
CA ASN A 245 -20.95 13.00 21.35
C ASN A 245 -21.71 13.07 22.69
N ASN A 246 -22.58 14.07 22.83
CA ASN A 246 -23.45 14.32 23.98
C ASN A 246 -22.75 14.65 25.31
N GLY A 247 -21.47 15.01 25.29
CA GLY A 247 -20.77 15.59 26.45
C GLY A 247 -20.49 14.62 27.60
N GLN A 248 -20.72 13.31 27.41
CA GLN A 248 -20.52 12.29 28.45
C GLN A 248 -19.16 11.57 28.37
N LYS A 249 -18.45 11.67 27.25
CA LYS A 249 -17.10 11.11 27.09
C LYS A 249 -16.17 12.18 26.58
N GLU A 250 -15.00 12.30 27.18
CA GLU A 250 -13.92 13.16 26.69
C GLU A 250 -12.81 12.30 26.10
N THR A 251 -12.15 12.80 25.07
CA THR A 251 -10.93 12.19 24.51
C THR A 251 -9.83 13.23 24.57
N THR A 252 -8.68 12.85 25.13
CA THR A 252 -7.52 13.73 25.19
C THR A 252 -6.56 13.36 24.07
N PHE A 253 -6.44 14.24 23.08
CA PHE A 253 -5.40 14.14 22.06
C PHE A 253 -4.14 14.82 22.56
N ALA A 254 -2.98 14.41 22.05
CA ALA A 254 -1.71 15.03 22.37
C ALA A 254 -0.99 15.48 21.10
N LEU A 255 -0.35 16.65 21.18
CA LEU A 255 0.50 17.19 20.13
C LEU A 255 1.88 17.46 20.69
N PHE A 256 2.91 17.14 19.91
CA PHE A 256 4.28 17.50 20.25
C PHE A 256 5.10 17.67 18.98
N GLN A 257 6.17 18.44 19.09
CA GLN A 257 7.11 18.65 18.01
C GLN A 257 8.47 18.05 18.38
N THR A 258 9.09 17.34 17.45
CA THR A 258 10.46 16.83 17.57
C THR A 258 11.23 17.20 16.30
N GLY A 259 12.17 18.14 16.43
CA GLY A 259 12.82 18.75 15.27
C GLY A 259 11.79 19.44 14.37
N ASN A 260 11.80 19.12 13.08
CA ASN A 260 10.83 19.66 12.11
C ASN A 260 9.61 18.76 11.91
N TRP A 261 9.30 17.87 12.86
CA TRP A 261 8.16 16.96 12.77
C TRP A 261 7.13 17.29 13.84
N LEU A 262 5.89 17.54 13.41
CA LEU A 262 4.73 17.66 14.26
C LEU A 262 3.99 16.32 14.33
N PHE A 263 3.66 15.90 15.54
CA PHE A 263 2.91 14.69 15.84
C PHE A 263 1.56 15.08 16.43
N PHE A 264 0.48 14.53 15.89
CA PHE A 264 -0.87 14.56 16.46
C PHE A 264 -1.28 13.14 16.81
N THR A 265 -1.47 12.84 18.10
CA THR A 265 -1.68 11.48 18.60
C THR A 265 -3.03 11.33 19.29
N SER A 266 -3.54 10.10 19.28
CA SER A 266 -4.82 9.74 19.88
C SER A 266 -4.87 9.85 21.41
N SER A 267 -3.70 9.84 22.08
CA SER A 267 -3.61 9.92 23.55
C SER A 267 -2.21 10.32 24.05
N ILE A 268 -2.11 10.58 25.35
CA ILE A 268 -0.84 10.85 26.06
C ILE A 268 0.08 9.63 26.02
N GLU A 269 -0.48 8.43 26.17
CA GLU A 269 0.27 7.18 26.09
C GLU A 269 0.84 6.98 24.68
N ALA A 270 0.06 7.28 23.64
CA ALA A 270 0.52 7.23 22.25
C ALA A 270 1.68 8.22 22.00
N ALA A 271 1.58 9.44 22.55
CA ALA A 271 2.67 10.41 22.50
C ALA A 271 3.92 9.91 23.25
N THR A 272 3.73 9.36 24.45
CA THR A 272 4.82 8.80 25.28
C THR A 272 5.57 7.71 24.54
N ASP A 273 4.86 6.76 23.92
CA ASP A 273 5.46 5.67 23.17
C ASP A 273 6.29 6.20 22.01
N LEU A 274 5.76 7.14 21.21
CA LEU A 274 6.49 7.72 20.08
C LEU A 274 7.71 8.54 20.52
N ILE A 275 7.62 9.28 21.63
CA ILE A 275 8.75 10.00 22.22
C ILE A 275 9.84 9.02 22.64
N LYS A 276 9.49 7.89 23.27
CA LYS A 276 10.44 6.84 23.66
C LYS A 276 11.05 6.13 22.45
N ILE A 277 10.28 5.90 21.38
CA ILE A 277 10.77 5.34 20.11
C ILE A 277 11.81 6.26 19.47
N ASN A 278 11.54 7.57 19.42
CA ASN A 278 12.50 8.55 18.91
C ASN A 278 13.82 8.57 19.71
N LYS A 279 13.75 8.29 21.02
CA LYS A 279 14.92 8.12 21.90
C LYS A 279 15.53 6.72 21.87
N SER A 280 15.02 5.81 21.05
CA SER A 280 15.45 4.41 20.96
C SER A 280 15.32 3.63 22.29
N GLN A 281 14.31 3.98 23.10
CA GLN A 281 14.03 3.35 24.40
C GLN A 281 12.98 2.24 24.33
N LEU A 282 12.24 2.14 23.21
CA LEU A 282 11.26 1.09 22.95
C LEU A 282 11.58 0.36 21.62
N PRO A 283 11.14 -0.90 21.47
CA PRO A 283 11.24 -1.61 20.19
C PRO A 283 10.50 -0.86 19.08
N SER A 284 11.18 -0.68 17.96
CA SER A 284 10.65 0.05 16.79
C SER A 284 10.86 -0.77 15.52
N LEU A 285 10.07 -0.47 14.50
CA LEU A 285 10.32 -0.89 13.14
C LEU A 285 10.52 0.34 12.25
N GLU A 286 11.30 0.18 11.19
CA GLU A 286 11.50 1.23 10.21
C GLU A 286 10.38 1.17 9.17
N PHE A 287 9.59 2.24 9.07
CA PHE A 287 8.71 2.49 7.97
C PHE A 287 9.44 3.34 6.94
N ASN A 288 9.85 2.69 5.84
CA ASN A 288 10.60 3.30 4.74
C ASN A 288 9.71 3.33 3.49
N PRO A 289 8.73 4.24 3.42
CA PRO A 289 7.84 4.35 2.28
C PRO A 289 8.65 4.52 0.98
N GLY A 290 8.50 3.56 0.06
CA GLY A 290 9.16 3.60 -1.23
C GLY A 290 10.61 3.12 -1.27
N ASN A 291 11.16 2.57 -0.17
CA ASN A 291 12.55 2.09 -0.09
C ASN A 291 13.56 3.14 -0.56
N GLY A 292 13.42 4.38 -0.08
CA GLY A 292 14.28 5.49 -0.45
C GLY A 292 14.08 6.02 -1.87
N GLN A 293 12.94 5.72 -2.51
CA GLN A 293 12.50 6.36 -3.75
C GLN A 293 11.39 7.36 -3.48
N GLU A 294 11.25 8.32 -4.39
CA GLU A 294 10.11 9.21 -4.45
C GLU A 294 8.83 8.43 -4.76
N ILE A 295 7.75 8.69 -4.01
CA ILE A 295 6.48 7.96 -4.13
C ILE A 295 5.29 8.90 -4.05
N THR A 296 4.13 8.44 -4.50
CA THR A 296 2.86 9.16 -4.30
C THR A 296 2.15 8.67 -3.04
N MET A 297 2.22 7.36 -2.79
CA MET A 297 1.60 6.72 -1.63
C MET A 297 2.34 5.41 -1.32
N ALA A 298 2.50 5.07 -0.06
CA ALA A 298 2.82 3.71 0.35
C ALA A 298 2.11 3.35 1.65
N PHE A 299 1.77 2.08 1.81
CA PHE A 299 1.31 1.58 3.10
C PHE A 299 1.97 0.26 3.46
N LEU A 300 1.98 0.01 4.76
CA LEU A 300 2.35 -1.22 5.42
C LEU A 300 1.18 -1.64 6.30
N TYR A 301 0.87 -2.93 6.27
CA TYR A 301 -0.11 -3.59 7.11
C TYR A 301 0.53 -4.81 7.76
N GLN A 302 0.31 -4.98 9.06
CA GLN A 302 0.84 -6.11 9.83
C GLN A 302 -0.19 -6.64 10.81
N ASN A 303 -0.32 -7.95 10.82
CA ASN A 303 -1.23 -8.69 11.68
C ASN A 303 -0.54 -10.00 12.10
N SER A 304 0.45 -9.84 12.97
CA SER A 304 1.27 -10.95 13.46
C SER A 304 0.64 -11.58 14.71
N GLY A 305 1.12 -12.76 15.10
CA GLY A 305 0.69 -13.36 16.38
C GLY A 305 1.11 -12.54 17.61
N GLU A 306 2.20 -11.77 17.50
CA GLU A 306 2.69 -10.88 18.57
C GLU A 306 1.88 -9.59 18.67
N TYR A 307 1.50 -9.04 17.51
CA TYR A 307 0.73 -7.80 17.38
C TYR A 307 -0.50 -8.04 16.50
N PRO A 308 -1.51 -8.79 16.97
CA PRO A 308 -2.70 -9.04 16.19
C PRO A 308 -3.54 -7.77 16.05
N ILE A 309 -4.19 -7.60 14.90
CA ILE A 309 -5.23 -6.58 14.79
C ILE A 309 -6.37 -6.89 15.77
N ASN A 310 -7.06 -5.85 16.22
CA ASN A 310 -8.17 -5.97 17.17
C ASN A 310 -9.43 -5.28 16.63
N GLU A 311 -10.53 -5.40 17.37
CA GLU A 311 -11.82 -4.80 16.99
C GLU A 311 -11.73 -3.27 16.84
N GLN A 312 -10.94 -2.60 17.70
CA GLN A 312 -10.80 -1.14 17.65
C GLN A 312 -10.05 -0.69 16.38
N PHE A 313 -9.04 -1.45 15.96
CA PHE A 313 -8.36 -1.26 14.68
C PHE A 313 -9.35 -1.38 13.52
N GLY A 314 -10.16 -2.44 13.54
CA GLY A 314 -11.19 -2.67 12.52
C GLY A 314 -12.20 -1.53 12.45
N LYS A 315 -12.72 -1.08 13.60
CA LYS A 315 -13.65 0.06 13.68
C LYS A 315 -13.02 1.36 13.19
N PHE A 316 -11.76 1.62 13.55
CA PHE A 316 -11.08 2.85 13.14
C PHE A 316 -10.89 2.90 11.61
N LEU A 317 -10.32 1.84 11.00
CA LEU A 317 -10.10 1.83 9.56
C LEU A 317 -11.40 1.66 8.76
N PHE A 318 -12.20 0.65 9.08
CA PHE A 318 -13.31 0.20 8.24
C PHE A 318 -14.69 0.65 8.73
N GLY A 319 -14.80 1.25 9.92
CA GLY A 319 -16.08 1.60 10.54
C GLY A 319 -16.86 0.35 10.93
N GLU A 320 -18.18 0.38 10.75
CA GLU A 320 -19.09 -0.74 11.06
C GLU A 320 -19.07 -1.86 9.98
N ARG A 321 -18.13 -1.83 9.03
CA ARG A 321 -18.03 -2.81 7.94
C ARG A 321 -17.34 -4.10 8.39
N VAL A 322 -18.08 -4.92 9.14
CA VAL A 322 -17.61 -6.19 9.73
C VAL A 322 -16.94 -7.13 8.70
N GLU A 323 -17.44 -7.15 7.46
CA GLU A 323 -16.89 -7.99 6.38
C GLU A 323 -15.44 -7.62 6.02
N LEU A 324 -15.11 -6.33 6.01
CA LEU A 324 -13.75 -5.84 5.74
C LEU A 324 -12.79 -6.18 6.88
N VAL A 325 -13.28 -6.14 8.13
CA VAL A 325 -12.50 -6.57 9.30
C VAL A 325 -12.15 -8.05 9.19
N LYS A 326 -13.13 -8.91 8.90
CA LYS A 326 -12.91 -10.35 8.69
C LYS A 326 -11.95 -10.66 7.55
N PHE A 327 -12.00 -9.86 6.48
CA PHE A 327 -11.03 -9.97 5.39
C PHE A 327 -9.61 -9.60 5.85
N ALA A 328 -9.46 -8.45 6.53
CA ALA A 328 -8.17 -8.01 7.07
C ALA A 328 -7.57 -9.01 8.06
N GLU A 329 -8.39 -9.69 8.86
CA GLU A 329 -7.95 -10.73 9.81
C GLU A 329 -7.22 -11.90 9.14
N LYS A 330 -7.50 -12.18 7.86
CA LYS A 330 -6.87 -13.26 7.07
C LYS A 330 -5.53 -12.88 6.47
N ILE A 331 -5.23 -11.59 6.43
CA ILE A 331 -3.95 -11.07 5.96
C ILE A 331 -2.99 -11.05 7.16
N SER A 332 -1.79 -11.60 7.00
CA SER A 332 -0.71 -11.55 7.99
C SER A 332 0.17 -10.32 7.78
N PHE A 333 0.43 -9.96 6.52
CA PHE A 333 1.25 -8.82 6.13
C PHE A 333 0.76 -8.27 4.78
N GLY A 334 0.80 -6.95 4.62
CA GLY A 334 0.52 -6.28 3.36
C GLY A 334 1.44 -5.09 3.15
N GLU A 335 1.92 -4.89 1.94
CA GLU A 335 2.62 -3.68 1.54
C GLU A 335 2.14 -3.22 0.17
N PHE A 336 2.19 -1.93 -0.04
CA PHE A 336 1.86 -1.30 -1.30
C PHE A 336 2.69 -0.04 -1.49
N ALA A 337 3.10 0.22 -2.72
CA ALA A 337 3.74 1.45 -3.12
C ALA A 337 3.19 1.91 -4.47
N LEU A 338 2.83 3.18 -4.54
CA LEU A 338 2.43 3.91 -5.74
C LEU A 338 3.56 4.88 -6.10
N LYS A 339 4.13 4.72 -7.29
CA LYS A 339 5.29 5.45 -7.77
C LYS A 339 5.01 6.02 -9.15
N LYS A 340 4.70 7.32 -9.24
CA LYS A 340 4.50 8.04 -10.51
C LYS A 340 3.44 7.37 -11.41
N ASP A 341 3.84 6.48 -12.31
CA ASP A 341 3.03 5.74 -13.29
C ASP A 341 3.02 4.21 -13.05
N GLN A 342 3.61 3.77 -11.94
CA GLN A 342 3.74 2.37 -11.54
C GLN A 342 3.21 2.14 -10.14
N PHE A 343 2.77 0.92 -9.86
CA PHE A 343 2.50 0.46 -8.51
C PHE A 343 2.99 -0.96 -8.30
N SER A 344 3.23 -1.31 -7.06
CA SER A 344 3.58 -2.66 -6.65
C SER A 344 3.07 -2.94 -5.25
N GLY A 345 2.79 -4.20 -4.96
CA GLY A 345 2.45 -4.62 -3.61
C GLY A 345 2.60 -6.12 -3.41
N LEU A 346 2.50 -6.49 -2.14
CA LEU A 346 2.63 -7.85 -1.65
C LEU A 346 1.61 -8.04 -0.54
N ILE A 347 0.89 -9.15 -0.58
CA ILE A 347 -0.05 -9.58 0.45
C ILE A 347 0.32 -11.00 0.85
N ASN A 348 0.63 -11.19 2.12
CA ASN A 348 0.79 -12.51 2.72
C ASN A 348 -0.46 -12.84 3.53
N LEU A 349 -0.98 -14.04 3.30
CA LEU A 349 -2.12 -14.61 4.04
C LEU A 349 -1.64 -15.40 5.26
N LYS A 350 -2.57 -15.65 6.19
CA LYS A 350 -2.35 -16.52 7.35
C LYS A 350 -2.44 -18.00 7.01
#